data_AF-A0A7Y5L975-F1
#
_entry.id   AF-A0A7Y5L975-F1
#
_cell.length_a   1.000
_cell.length_b   1.000
_cell.length_c   1.000
_cell.angle_alpha   90.00
_cell.angle_beta   90.00
_cell.angle_gamma   90.00
#
_symmetry.space_group_name_H-M   'P 1'
#
loop_
_entity.id
_entity.type
_entity.pdbx_description
1 polymer ?
#
loop_
_entity_poly.entity_id
_entity_poly.type
_entity_poly.pdbx_seq_one_letter_code
_entity_poly.pdbx_strand_id
1 'polypeptide(L)'
;MQSSRIFAYYDPSRNPPSLSQLALDLLEQQKAAWPQLAEGYRALESVRVRELHAEGFVVRLQFNPLRAISSGARVDAQSIQARPCFLCEKNLPGQQKGVGYRDDYLVLCNPAPIFAQHYTIAHVQHRPQAIDGSIEILLKLAREFSPQFSVFYNGPRCG
;
A
#
# COMPACT_ATOMS: atom_id res chain seq x y z
N MET A 1 20.93 5.28 12.95
CA MET A 1 20.35 6.61 12.66
C MET A 1 18.91 6.38 12.23
N GLN A 2 17.92 6.91 12.95
CA GLN A 2 16.52 6.79 12.54
C GLN A 2 16.32 7.55 11.23
N SER A 3 15.95 6.84 10.14
CA SER A 3 15.62 7.47 8.86
C SER A 3 14.44 8.43 9.08
N SER A 4 14.54 9.65 8.55
CA SER A 4 13.48 10.68 8.63
C SER A 4 12.15 10.25 7.99
N ARG A 5 12.15 9.11 7.29
CA ARG A 5 11.01 8.50 6.60
C ARG A 5 10.23 7.50 7.45
N ILE A 6 10.65 7.22 8.69
CA ILE A 6 9.90 6.31 9.57
C ILE A 6 8.97 7.11 10.49
N PHE A 7 7.69 6.77 10.43
CA PHE A 7 6.67 7.29 11.34
C PHE A 7 6.72 6.57 12.69
N ALA A 8 6.75 5.24 12.66
CA ALA A 8 6.86 4.38 13.83
C ALA A 8 7.45 3.02 13.43
N TYR A 9 7.97 2.27 14.40
CA TYR A 9 8.29 0.85 14.25
C TYR A 9 7.26 0.02 14.99
N TYR A 10 6.74 -1.01 14.34
CA TYR A 10 5.89 -2.00 14.99
C TYR A 10 6.75 -3.04 15.71
N ASP A 11 6.59 -3.12 17.04
CA ASP A 11 7.28 -4.09 17.90
C ASP A 11 6.29 -4.76 18.87
N PRO A 12 5.77 -5.97 18.55
CA PRO A 12 4.75 -6.63 19.37
C PRO A 12 5.21 -6.96 20.80
N SER A 13 6.52 -6.93 21.08
CA SER A 13 7.05 -7.28 22.40
C SER A 13 6.89 -6.17 23.45
N ARG A 14 6.58 -4.94 23.04
CA ARG A 14 6.55 -3.75 23.91
C ARG A 14 5.16 -3.26 24.29
N ASN A 15 4.14 -4.10 24.15
CA ASN A 15 2.73 -3.71 24.28
C ASN A 15 2.36 -2.47 23.42
N PRO A 16 2.73 -2.44 22.11
CA PRO A 16 2.48 -1.29 21.25
C PRO A 16 1.00 -1.20 20.83
N PRO A 17 0.59 -0.09 20.20
CA PRO A 17 -0.59 -0.09 19.33
C PRO A 17 -0.49 -1.24 18.30
N SER A 18 -1.63 -1.80 17.91
CA SER A 18 -1.66 -2.82 16.85
C SER A 18 -1.10 -2.27 15.54
N LEU A 19 -0.63 -3.14 14.65
CA LEU A 19 -0.13 -2.71 13.34
C LEU A 19 -1.22 -1.97 12.55
N SER A 20 -2.48 -2.42 12.67
CA SER A 20 -3.65 -1.73 12.13
C SER A 20 -3.77 -0.30 12.66
N GLN A 21 -3.62 -0.09 13.97
CA GLN A 21 -3.72 1.25 14.56
C GLN A 21 -2.59 2.16 14.07
N LEU A 22 -1.33 1.67 14.05
CA LEU A 22 -0.21 2.44 13.52
C LEU A 22 -0.40 2.84 12.05
N ALA A 23 -0.99 1.96 11.23
CA ALA A 23 -1.28 2.25 9.84
C ALA A 23 -2.36 3.35 9.70
N LEU A 24 -3.41 3.31 10.53
CA LEU A 24 -4.44 4.34 10.58
C LEU A 24 -3.88 5.69 11.01
N ASP A 25 -3.06 5.71 12.06
CA ASP A 25 -2.41 6.94 12.54
C ASP A 25 -1.46 7.52 11.48
N LEU A 26 -0.71 6.65 10.80
CA LEU A 26 0.11 7.02 9.65
C LEU A 26 -0.74 7.67 8.55
N LEU A 27 -1.88 7.08 8.21
CA LEU A 27 -2.74 7.61 7.14
C LEU A 27 -3.26 9.00 7.47
N GLU A 28 -3.73 9.23 8.70
CA GLU A 28 -4.20 10.55 9.12
C GLU A 28 -3.06 11.58 9.12
N GLN A 29 -1.89 11.21 9.65
CA GLN A 29 -0.70 12.07 9.61
C GLN A 29 -0.28 12.41 8.18
N GLN A 30 -0.27 11.41 7.29
CA GLN A 30 0.18 11.58 5.91
C GLN A 30 -0.85 12.37 5.10
N LYS A 31 -2.16 12.22 5.33
CA LYS A 31 -3.18 13.09 4.70
C LYS A 31 -3.00 14.55 5.11
N ALA A 32 -2.55 14.84 6.33
CA ALA A 32 -2.27 16.20 6.76
C ALA A 32 -0.96 16.77 6.17
N ALA A 33 0.08 15.93 6.01
CA ALA A 33 1.43 16.36 5.65
C ALA A 33 1.80 16.17 4.17
N TRP A 34 1.04 15.38 3.41
CA TRP A 34 1.32 15.01 2.03
C TRP A 34 0.11 15.33 1.12
N PRO A 35 0.07 16.53 0.50
CA PRO A 35 -1.08 17.00 -0.27
C PRO A 35 -1.53 16.06 -1.41
N GLN A 36 -0.58 15.41 -2.08
CA GLN A 36 -0.90 14.47 -3.16
C GLN A 36 -1.63 13.23 -2.63
N LEU A 37 -1.28 12.75 -1.43
CA LEU A 37 -2.04 11.67 -0.78
C LEU A 37 -3.44 12.15 -0.42
N ALA A 38 -3.57 13.33 0.17
CA ALA A 38 -4.86 13.91 0.53
C ALA A 38 -5.78 14.04 -0.68
N GLU A 39 -5.25 14.51 -1.82
CA GLU A 39 -5.97 14.57 -3.10
C GLU A 39 -6.46 13.19 -3.55
N GLY A 40 -5.58 12.18 -3.53
CA GLY A 40 -5.93 10.82 -3.90
C GLY A 40 -7.07 10.23 -3.07
N TYR A 41 -7.09 10.49 -1.76
CA TYR A 41 -8.17 10.04 -0.87
C TYR A 41 -9.45 10.84 -1.04
N ARG A 42 -9.39 12.17 -1.21
CA ARG A 42 -10.59 13.00 -1.45
C ARG A 42 -11.28 12.62 -2.76
N ALA A 43 -10.52 12.26 -3.79
CA ALA A 43 -11.08 11.81 -5.05
C ALA A 43 -11.92 10.53 -4.94
N LEU A 44 -11.78 9.74 -3.86
CA LEU A 44 -12.67 8.61 -3.60
C LEU A 44 -14.13 9.04 -3.42
N GLU A 45 -14.41 10.27 -3.02
CA GLU A 45 -15.78 10.80 -2.91
C GLU A 45 -16.46 10.92 -4.28
N SER A 46 -15.67 11.09 -5.35
CA SER A 46 -16.16 11.17 -6.73
C SER A 46 -16.31 9.80 -7.41
N VAL A 47 -15.89 8.72 -6.74
CA VAL A 47 -15.93 7.37 -7.31
C VAL A 47 -17.36 6.93 -7.48
N ARG A 48 -17.69 6.44 -8.67
CA ARG A 48 -18.99 5.84 -8.95
C ARG A 48 -18.88 4.33 -8.81
N VAL A 49 -19.77 3.76 -7.99
CA VAL A 49 -19.84 2.32 -7.76
C VAL A 49 -21.13 1.76 -8.34
N ARG A 50 -21.04 0.60 -8.97
CA ARG A 50 -22.20 -0.21 -9.38
C ARG A 50 -21.98 -1.65 -8.94
N GLU A 51 -22.99 -2.24 -8.32
CA GLU A 51 -22.95 -3.66 -7.95
C GLU A 51 -23.59 -4.50 -9.06
N LEU A 52 -22.92 -5.60 -9.39
CA LEU A 52 -23.45 -6.63 -10.26
C LEU A 52 -23.66 -7.89 -9.41
N HIS A 53 -24.86 -8.41 -9.41
CA HIS A 53 -25.20 -9.63 -8.71
C HIS A 53 -25.01 -10.82 -9.65
N ALA A 54 -24.22 -11.80 -9.22
CA ALA A 54 -24.04 -13.08 -9.88
C ALA A 54 -24.44 -14.20 -8.92
N GLU A 55 -24.55 -15.43 -9.42
CA GLU A 55 -24.89 -16.58 -8.57
C GLU A 55 -23.82 -16.81 -7.49
N GLY A 56 -24.18 -16.50 -6.24
CA GLY A 56 -23.33 -16.71 -5.07
C GLY A 56 -22.32 -15.61 -4.75
N PHE A 57 -22.22 -14.53 -5.55
CA PHE A 57 -21.30 -13.42 -5.26
C PHE A 57 -21.76 -12.07 -5.84
N VAL A 58 -21.19 -10.99 -5.30
CA VAL A 58 -21.41 -9.63 -5.78
C VAL A 58 -20.10 -9.07 -6.34
N VAL A 59 -20.15 -8.54 -7.56
CA VAL A 59 -19.03 -7.81 -8.17
C VAL A 59 -19.27 -6.32 -8.00
N ARG A 60 -18.35 -5.62 -7.31
CA ARG A 60 -18.40 -4.17 -7.18
C ARG A 60 -17.55 -3.54 -8.28
N LEU A 61 -18.20 -2.89 -9.24
CA LEU A 61 -17.55 -2.11 -10.29
C LEU A 61 -17.26 -0.71 -9.77
N GLN A 62 -16.00 -0.26 -9.92
CA GLN A 62 -15.56 1.06 -9.48
C GLN A 62 -15.04 1.88 -10.66
N PHE A 63 -15.69 3.02 -10.94
CA PHE A 63 -15.13 4.04 -11.82
C PHE A 63 -14.33 5.04 -10.99
N ASN A 64 -12.99 4.98 -11.10
CA ASN A 64 -12.05 5.81 -10.36
C ASN A 64 -11.07 6.51 -11.33
N PRO A 65 -11.38 7.75 -11.76
CA PRO A 65 -10.59 8.48 -12.75
C PRO A 65 -9.13 8.70 -12.35
N LEU A 66 -8.83 8.95 -11.07
CA LEU A 66 -7.46 9.19 -10.63
C LEU A 66 -6.56 7.97 -10.71
N ARG A 67 -7.14 6.77 -10.88
CA ARG A 67 -6.37 5.56 -11.14
C ARG A 67 -6.03 5.34 -12.61
N ALA A 68 -6.47 6.20 -13.52
CA ALA A 68 -6.18 6.05 -14.95
C ALA A 68 -4.67 6.02 -15.24
N ILE A 69 -3.88 6.86 -14.56
CA ILE A 69 -2.40 6.89 -14.71
C ILE A 69 -1.79 5.55 -14.28
N SER A 70 -2.21 5.02 -13.13
CA SER A 70 -1.69 3.75 -12.61
C SER A 70 -2.15 2.55 -13.44
N SER A 71 -3.40 2.58 -13.92
CA SER A 71 -4.02 1.47 -14.65
C SER A 71 -3.63 1.44 -16.13
N GLY A 72 -3.28 2.59 -16.70
CA GLY A 72 -2.80 2.73 -18.08
C GLY A 72 -1.27 2.82 -18.18
N ALA A 73 -0.54 2.60 -17.08
CA ALA A 73 0.92 2.65 -17.09
C ALA A 73 1.47 1.60 -18.06
N ARG A 74 2.45 1.98 -18.88
CA ARG A 74 3.12 1.02 -19.77
C ARG A 74 3.84 -0.06 -18.97
N VAL A 75 3.62 -1.31 -19.35
CA VAL A 75 4.19 -2.51 -18.72
C VAL A 75 5.15 -3.27 -19.65
N ASP A 76 5.51 -2.70 -20.80
CA ASP A 76 6.56 -3.26 -21.64
C ASP A 76 7.93 -3.21 -20.94
N ALA A 77 8.81 -4.16 -21.27
CA ALA A 77 10.09 -4.34 -20.59
C ALA A 77 10.97 -3.08 -20.65
N GLN A 78 10.96 -2.35 -21.77
CA GLN A 78 11.74 -1.14 -21.95
C GLN A 78 11.25 -0.02 -21.02
N SER A 79 9.94 0.23 -20.97
CA SER A 79 9.32 1.18 -20.05
C SER A 79 9.56 0.82 -18.58
N ILE A 80 9.54 -0.47 -18.23
CA ILE A 80 9.80 -0.94 -16.86
C ILE A 80 11.27 -0.71 -16.47
N GLN A 81 12.23 -0.99 -17.35
CA GLN A 81 13.65 -0.80 -17.05
C GLN A 81 14.03 0.67 -16.94
N ALA A 82 13.39 1.54 -17.71
CA ALA A 82 13.67 2.97 -17.71
C ALA A 82 13.09 3.73 -16.51
N ARG A 83 12.04 3.19 -15.86
CA ARG A 83 11.37 3.88 -14.75
C ARG A 83 12.02 3.54 -13.39
N PRO A 84 12.34 4.52 -12.55
CA PRO A 84 12.74 4.26 -11.18
C PRO A 84 11.64 3.48 -10.43
N CYS A 85 12.03 2.45 -9.68
CA CYS A 85 11.09 1.72 -8.83
C CYS A 85 10.54 2.65 -7.74
N PHE A 86 9.25 2.95 -7.80
CA PHE A 86 8.54 3.85 -6.87
C PHE A 86 8.38 3.30 -5.46
N LEU A 87 8.86 2.07 -5.18
CA LEU A 87 8.87 1.46 -3.86
C LEU A 87 10.25 1.53 -3.18
N CYS A 88 11.30 1.88 -3.91
CA CYS A 88 12.62 2.07 -3.32
C CYS A 88 12.65 3.35 -2.49
N GLU A 89 13.23 3.32 -1.29
CA GLU A 89 13.29 4.47 -0.36
C GLU A 89 13.78 5.76 -1.04
N LYS A 90 14.83 5.68 -1.86
CA LYS A 90 15.39 6.83 -2.59
C LYS A 90 14.45 7.46 -3.61
N ASN A 91 13.45 6.73 -4.09
CA ASN A 91 12.47 7.16 -5.09
C ASN A 91 11.10 7.45 -4.48
N LEU A 92 10.91 7.22 -3.18
CA LEU A 92 9.66 7.58 -2.51
C LEU A 92 9.50 9.11 -2.53
N PRO A 93 8.28 9.62 -2.76
CA PRO A 93 7.93 11.02 -2.53
C PRO A 93 8.54 11.55 -1.23
N GLY A 94 9.04 12.78 -1.24
CA GLY A 94 9.82 13.32 -0.12
C GLY A 94 9.06 13.34 1.20
N GLN A 95 7.74 13.55 1.15
CA GLN A 95 6.85 13.58 2.31
C GLN A 95 6.42 12.18 2.79
N GLN A 96 6.59 11.15 1.95
CA GLN A 96 6.08 9.82 2.25
C GLN A 96 6.87 9.18 3.38
N LYS A 97 6.14 8.83 4.43
CA LYS A 97 6.63 8.06 5.58
C LYS A 97 6.04 6.66 5.59
N GLY A 98 6.61 5.78 6.39
CA GLY A 98 6.09 4.43 6.61
C GLY A 98 6.17 3.96 8.05
N VAL A 99 5.42 2.90 8.35
CA VAL A 99 5.61 2.11 9.56
C VAL A 99 6.60 0.98 9.25
N GLY A 100 7.69 0.90 10.01
CA GLY A 100 8.66 -0.18 9.91
C GLY A 100 8.10 -1.48 10.48
N TYR A 101 8.29 -2.59 9.77
CA TYR A 101 7.80 -3.92 10.17
C TYR A 101 8.91 -4.97 10.02
N ARG A 102 9.33 -5.54 11.15
CA ARG A 102 10.35 -6.62 11.25
C ARG A 102 11.65 -6.29 10.49
N ASP A 103 12.08 -5.02 10.56
CA ASP A 103 13.30 -4.47 9.93
C ASP A 103 13.38 -4.50 8.39
N ASP A 104 12.65 -5.42 7.75
CA ASP A 104 12.75 -5.68 6.32
C ASP A 104 11.65 -5.03 5.49
N TYR A 105 10.57 -4.54 6.12
CA TYR A 105 9.38 -4.04 5.42
C TYR A 105 8.93 -2.68 5.92
N LEU A 106 8.27 -1.95 5.01
CA LEU A 106 7.58 -0.69 5.26
C LEU A 106 6.11 -0.84 4.88
N VAL A 107 5.22 -0.43 5.78
CA VAL A 107 3.81 -0.18 5.47
C VAL A 107 3.69 1.28 5.04
N LEU A 108 3.25 1.50 3.80
CA LEU A 108 3.20 2.81 3.14
C LEU A 108 1.77 3.14 2.73
N CYS A 109 1.31 4.39 2.91
CA CYS A 109 0.03 4.81 2.34
C CYS A 109 0.08 4.78 0.81
N ASN A 110 -0.95 4.21 0.16
CA ASN A 110 -1.04 4.19 -1.30
C ASN A 110 -1.60 5.54 -1.81
N PRO A 111 -0.85 6.31 -2.63
CA PRO A 111 -1.30 7.62 -3.14
C PRO A 111 -2.41 7.54 -4.19
N ALA A 112 -2.66 6.36 -4.78
CA ALA A 112 -3.73 6.13 -5.74
C ALA A 112 -4.73 5.09 -5.16
N PRO A 113 -5.47 5.45 -4.09
CA PRO A 113 -6.27 4.50 -3.34
C PRO A 113 -7.46 3.96 -4.14
N ILE A 114 -7.90 2.77 -3.73
CA ILE A 114 -9.10 2.07 -4.22
C ILE A 114 -10.11 2.06 -3.07
N PHE A 115 -9.62 1.74 -1.87
CA PHE A 115 -10.35 1.71 -0.61
C PHE A 115 -10.06 2.95 0.23
N ALA A 116 -10.98 3.25 1.17
CA ALA A 116 -10.86 4.36 2.12
C ALA A 116 -9.64 4.28 3.04
N GLN A 117 -9.00 3.11 3.13
CA GLN A 117 -7.71 2.85 3.77
C GLN A 117 -6.98 1.84 2.87
N HIS A 118 -5.93 2.30 2.18
CA HIS A 118 -5.20 1.48 1.23
C HIS A 118 -3.69 1.68 1.43
N TYR A 119 -3.00 0.59 1.72
CA TYR A 119 -1.57 0.56 1.98
C TYR A 119 -0.85 -0.34 0.98
N THR A 120 0.43 -0.03 0.76
CA THR A 120 1.39 -0.85 0.04
C THR A 120 2.44 -1.33 1.03
N ILE A 121 2.75 -2.63 1.01
CA ILE A 121 3.81 -3.21 1.83
C ILE A 121 5.03 -3.39 0.94
N ALA A 122 6.10 -2.65 1.22
CA ALA A 122 7.32 -2.65 0.43
C ALA A 122 8.48 -3.24 1.24
N HIS A 123 9.34 -4.02 0.59
CA HIS A 123 10.61 -4.43 1.19
C HIS A 123 11.61 -3.27 1.16
N VAL A 124 12.43 -3.12 2.21
CA VAL A 124 13.41 -2.02 2.33
C VAL A 124 14.52 -2.11 1.27
N GLN A 125 14.87 -3.33 0.86
CA GLN A 125 15.79 -3.57 -0.26
C GLN A 125 15.02 -3.86 -1.56
N HIS A 126 15.53 -3.32 -2.66
CA HIS A 126 14.98 -3.60 -3.99
C HIS A 126 15.19 -5.09 -4.35
N ARG A 127 14.09 -5.79 -4.62
CA ARG A 127 14.11 -7.20 -5.02
C ARG A 127 12.94 -7.51 -5.95
N PRO A 128 13.02 -8.58 -6.77
CA PRO A 128 11.89 -9.06 -7.54
C PRO A 128 10.68 -9.34 -6.64
N GLN A 129 9.49 -9.01 -7.11
CA GLN A 129 8.23 -9.27 -6.42
C GLN A 129 7.85 -10.75 -6.56
N ALA A 130 8.66 -11.66 -6.02
CA ALA A 130 8.38 -13.09 -5.95
C ALA A 130 7.70 -13.45 -4.63
N ILE A 131 6.74 -14.39 -4.67
CA ILE A 131 6.10 -14.90 -3.45
C ILE A 131 6.97 -15.92 -2.72
N ASP A 132 7.87 -16.61 -3.44
CA ASP A 132 8.81 -17.55 -2.86
C ASP A 132 9.67 -16.87 -1.80
N GLY A 133 9.79 -17.50 -0.63
CA GLY A 133 10.45 -16.93 0.55
C GLY A 133 9.65 -15.84 1.28
N SER A 134 8.48 -15.42 0.76
CA SER A 134 7.64 -14.37 1.36
C SER A 134 6.27 -14.87 1.87
N ILE A 135 5.98 -16.17 1.76
CA ILE A 135 4.70 -16.74 2.25
C ILE A 135 4.55 -16.53 3.77
N GLU A 136 5.61 -16.81 4.53
CA GLU A 136 5.57 -16.68 5.99
C GLU A 136 5.31 -15.23 6.42
N ILE A 137 5.97 -14.26 5.76
CA ILE A 137 5.74 -12.85 6.08
C ILE A 137 4.31 -12.43 5.71
N LEU A 138 3.77 -12.91 4.59
CA LEU A 138 2.39 -12.63 4.18
C LEU A 138 1.38 -13.12 5.22
N LEU A 139 1.56 -14.34 5.74
CA LEU A 139 0.70 -14.90 6.78
C LEU A 139 0.82 -14.14 8.11
N LYS A 140 2.04 -13.73 8.49
CA LYS A 140 2.24 -12.89 9.68
C LYS A 140 1.56 -11.54 9.53
N LEU A 141 1.70 -10.88 8.38
CA LEU A 141 1.02 -9.63 8.07
C LEU A 141 -0.50 -9.79 8.13
N ALA A 142 -1.05 -10.85 7.53
CA ALA A 142 -2.48 -11.13 7.58
C ALA A 142 -2.99 -11.27 9.03
N ARG A 143 -2.20 -11.91 9.90
CA ARG A 143 -2.51 -12.00 11.33
C ARG A 143 -2.45 -10.64 12.02
N GLU A 144 -1.37 -9.87 11.83
CA GLU A 144 -1.19 -8.58 12.54
C GLU A 144 -2.19 -7.50 12.09
N PHE A 145 -2.71 -7.61 10.86
CA PHE A 145 -3.71 -6.69 10.31
C PHE A 145 -5.16 -7.13 10.56
N SER A 146 -5.37 -8.36 11.02
CA SER A 146 -6.70 -8.88 11.36
C SER A 146 -7.24 -8.26 12.66
N PRO A 147 -8.55 -7.99 12.78
CA PRO A 147 -9.60 -8.20 11.76
C PRO A 147 -9.81 -7.02 10.79
N GLN A 148 -9.09 -5.91 10.93
CA GLN A 148 -9.42 -4.66 10.25
C GLN A 148 -9.13 -4.66 8.75
N PHE A 149 -8.08 -5.36 8.31
CA PHE A 149 -7.66 -5.35 6.91
C PHE A 149 -7.53 -6.74 6.32
N SER A 150 -7.70 -6.80 5.01
CA SER A 150 -7.27 -7.92 4.19
C SER A 150 -5.88 -7.65 3.63
N VAL A 151 -5.03 -8.67 3.61
CA VAL A 151 -3.71 -8.61 2.97
C VAL A 151 -3.72 -9.57 1.80
N PHE A 152 -3.27 -9.10 0.64
CA PHE A 152 -3.16 -9.90 -0.56
C PHE A 152 -1.87 -9.59 -1.29
N TYR A 153 -1.42 -10.55 -2.09
CA TYR A 153 -0.25 -10.43 -2.94
C TYR A 153 -0.65 -10.55 -4.40
N ASN A 154 -0.24 -9.57 -5.18
CA ASN A 154 -0.38 -9.56 -6.62
C ASN A 154 0.85 -10.25 -7.24
N GLY A 155 0.65 -11.42 -7.84
CA GLY A 155 1.69 -12.15 -8.58
C GLY A 155 2.36 -11.35 -9.70
N PRO A 156 3.56 -11.76 -10.15
CA PRO A 156 4.38 -10.99 -11.08
C PRO A 156 3.76 -10.81 -12.47
N ARG A 157 2.66 -11.53 -12.76
CA ARG A 157 1.92 -11.48 -14.03
C ARG A 157 0.48 -10.95 -13.90
N CYS A 158 0.08 -10.42 -12.74
CA CYS A 158 -1.33 -10.08 -12.48
C CYS A 158 -1.65 -8.57 -12.57
N GLY A 159 -0.85 -7.81 -13.32
CA GLY A 159 -1.07 -6.40 -13.63
C GLY A 159 -0.83 -6.14 -15.10
#